data_AF-A0AAD3QY68-F1
#
_entry.id   AF-A0AAD3QY68-F1
#
_cell.length_a   1.000
_cell.length_b   1.000
_cell.length_c   1.000
_cell.angle_alpha   90.00
_cell.angle_beta   90.00
_cell.angle_gamma   90.00
#
_symmetry.space_group_name_H-M   'P 1'
#
loop_
_entity.id
_entity.type
_entity.pdbx_description
1 polymer ?
#
loop_
_entity_poly.entity_id
_entity_poly.type
_entity_poly.pdbx_seq_one_letter_code
_entity_poly.pdbx_strand_id
1 'polypeptide(L)'
;MTSQNCYEKACKTAWFDEGDVSSDGDSELLTDLRRKHFTRICSSPVDMEAETVSGIKSQHTRNTFHIYSASEGLLCLNSEQTWGQCEDYKVMFTCTGQFCSECRTRWFSHDDPTGNGDYEVLSDLLNIYPREICPQPIAIEVQTISGEPASNTSDTFLNYDATYGFACVNADQRGKSCEDYKVRFTCPKEFCQVSEQCRTRWLNSDDPSEEGDVESILQLMKTFPGQVCKNPISIEAMTTRGISAHYTGDTYLSYDVAFGFACINEKQKSKQCEDYQVILTCPSDFCQGCRTRWFDEDDPTDKGDYETLLQLQMLYPTEVCTQPVAIEAMTLSGVPAHKTGDVFQVLCNLWRSSQLLYCEPETIMILLTPSSGFFQCTNKLFLSDQATGLQIKEFARKNAANALSVANMVMGMASILSSLNGHHHAACWLVLIGYLLDLADGAVARRLNACSALGAKLDDFADFTTFGIATSLLLRTSDLLDNILCMCYVFSVFVRLCFFSSGIPFMYRGLPCIYSSAILASASLLSGGNMAMLRVIAVAMILFMISQNFYPHDRVLESQAWKKVVYAGGVVMVFCSSFSPACVYYLLWSGSYILFPTSLWSSKV
;
A
#
# COMPACT_ATOMS: atom_id res chain seq x y z
N MET A 1 -15.96 10.35 37.21
CA MET A 1 -15.26 9.17 37.73
C MET A 1 -14.86 8.33 36.51
N THR A 2 -13.54 8.26 36.29
CA THR A 2 -12.75 7.31 35.47
C THR A 2 -13.19 6.95 34.05
N SER A 3 -12.52 7.60 33.08
CA SER A 3 -12.21 7.03 31.77
C SER A 3 -11.36 5.77 31.95
N GLN A 4 -11.84 4.62 31.50
CA GLN A 4 -10.97 3.47 31.27
C GLN A 4 -10.20 3.71 29.97
N ASN A 5 -8.94 4.14 30.11
CA ASN A 5 -7.95 4.07 29.05
C ASN A 5 -7.75 2.60 28.65
N CYS A 6 -7.84 2.29 27.37
CA CYS A 6 -7.22 1.08 26.82
C CYS A 6 -5.71 1.20 27.05
N TYR A 7 -5.16 0.46 28.01
CA TYR A 7 -3.72 0.31 28.17
C TYR A 7 -3.17 -0.45 26.96
N GLU A 8 -2.36 0.20 26.12
CA GLU A 8 -1.30 -0.53 25.44
C GLU A 8 -0.43 -1.16 26.52
N LYS A 9 -0.31 -2.50 26.53
CA LYS A 9 0.57 -3.20 27.48
C LYS A 9 2.01 -2.78 27.20
N ALA A 10 2.57 -1.92 28.03
CA ALA A 10 3.99 -1.60 28.05
C ALA A 10 4.73 -2.57 29.01
N CYS A 11 5.93 -2.98 28.65
CA CYS A 11 6.83 -3.77 29.50
C CYS A 11 8.21 -3.12 29.55
N LYS A 12 8.92 -3.39 30.64
CA LYS A 12 10.27 -2.89 30.86
C LYS A 12 11.30 -3.95 30.49
N THR A 13 12.42 -3.53 29.91
CA THR A 13 13.58 -4.39 29.67
C THR A 13 14.27 -4.74 30.99
N ALA A 14 15.33 -5.55 30.94
CA ALA A 14 16.30 -5.60 32.03
C ALA A 14 17.04 -4.25 32.15
N TRP A 15 17.76 -4.07 33.26
CA TRP A 15 18.73 -2.99 33.40
C TRP A 15 19.99 -3.31 32.60
N PHE A 16 20.54 -2.32 31.90
CA PHE A 16 21.78 -2.40 31.12
C PHE A 16 22.81 -1.41 31.66
N ASP A 17 24.03 -1.89 31.76
CA ASP A 17 25.18 -1.25 32.41
C ASP A 17 26.42 -1.71 31.61
N GLU A 18 26.80 -0.95 30.59
CA GLU A 18 27.78 -1.33 29.58
C GLU A 18 28.90 -0.31 29.38
N GLY A 19 28.74 0.90 29.90
CA GLY A 19 29.78 1.91 30.05
C GLY A 19 30.15 2.04 31.52
N ASP A 20 31.38 1.69 31.89
CA ASP A 20 31.91 2.04 33.21
C ASP A 20 32.27 3.53 33.25
N VAL A 21 32.19 4.16 34.44
CA VAL A 21 32.66 5.54 34.64
C VAL A 21 34.11 5.72 34.17
N SER A 22 34.28 6.56 33.15
CA SER A 22 35.58 6.89 32.55
C SER A 22 36.06 8.29 32.97
N SER A 23 37.24 8.70 32.49
CA SER A 23 37.72 10.09 32.69
C SER A 23 36.76 11.13 32.10
N ASP A 24 36.00 10.77 31.07
CA ASP A 24 35.12 11.68 30.35
C ASP A 24 33.70 11.67 30.91
N GLY A 25 33.33 10.65 31.68
CA GLY A 25 32.02 10.48 32.30
C GLY A 25 31.47 9.07 32.07
N ASP A 26 30.15 8.97 32.10
CA ASP A 26 29.40 7.71 31.99
C ASP A 26 28.43 7.73 30.79
N SER A 27 28.24 6.60 30.11
CA SER A 27 27.56 6.54 28.81
C SER A 27 26.83 5.21 28.58
N GLU A 28 25.51 5.30 28.54
CA GLU A 28 24.57 4.22 28.21
C GLU A 28 23.75 4.56 26.96
N LEU A 29 24.44 4.76 25.84
CA LEU A 29 23.81 5.13 24.57
C LEU A 29 23.07 3.95 23.95
N LEU A 30 21.84 4.21 23.49
CA LEU A 30 20.98 3.20 22.88
C LEU A 30 21.64 2.54 21.66
N THR A 31 22.44 3.28 20.90
CA THR A 31 23.18 2.75 19.74
C THR A 31 24.22 1.70 20.13
N ASP A 32 24.92 1.91 21.25
CA ASP A 32 25.94 0.98 21.74
C ASP A 32 25.30 -0.19 22.48
N LEU A 33 24.27 0.09 23.29
CA LEU A 33 23.46 -0.92 23.96
C LEU A 33 22.77 -1.86 22.98
N ARG A 34 22.23 -1.37 21.86
CA ARG A 34 21.69 -2.24 20.81
C ARG A 34 22.77 -3.00 20.05
N ARG A 35 24.01 -2.51 19.99
CA ARG A 35 25.11 -3.28 19.40
C ARG A 35 25.46 -4.50 20.25
N LYS A 36 25.42 -4.37 21.57
CA LYS A 36 25.77 -5.43 22.53
C LYS A 36 24.57 -6.31 22.94
N HIS A 37 23.37 -5.72 23.06
CA HIS A 37 22.13 -6.34 23.54
C HIS A 37 20.98 -6.21 22.54
N PHE A 38 21.26 -6.46 21.27
CA PHE A 38 20.38 -6.19 20.12
C PHE A 38 18.93 -6.69 20.27
N THR A 39 18.73 -7.79 20.99
CA THR A 39 17.46 -8.52 21.09
C THR A 39 16.69 -8.22 22.36
N ARG A 40 17.33 -7.56 23.33
CA ARG A 40 16.78 -7.29 24.66
C ARG A 40 16.17 -5.89 24.77
N ILE A 41 16.31 -5.07 23.73
CA ILE A 41 15.81 -3.70 23.65
C ILE A 41 15.01 -3.55 22.35
N CYS A 42 13.79 -3.01 22.44
CA CYS A 42 12.96 -2.78 21.26
C CYS A 42 13.57 -1.75 20.31
N SER A 43 13.15 -1.80 19.04
CA SER A 43 13.65 -0.91 17.99
C SER A 43 13.35 0.58 18.23
N SER A 44 12.21 0.86 18.89
CA SER A 44 11.77 2.20 19.26
C SER A 44 11.22 2.21 20.69
N PRO A 45 12.07 2.37 21.71
CA PRO A 45 11.62 2.52 23.10
C PRO A 45 10.76 3.77 23.27
N VAL A 46 9.70 3.65 24.07
CA VAL A 46 8.77 4.76 24.33
C VAL A 46 9.11 5.55 25.59
N ASP A 47 9.86 4.96 26.51
CA ASP A 47 10.34 5.61 27.73
C ASP A 47 11.64 4.97 28.22
N MET A 48 12.38 5.66 29.10
CA MET A 48 13.63 5.19 29.68
C MET A 48 13.79 5.65 31.14
N GLU A 49 14.16 4.71 32.00
CA GLU A 49 14.54 4.97 33.39
C GLU A 49 16.05 4.76 33.56
N ALA A 50 16.67 5.58 34.40
CA ALA A 50 18.07 5.43 34.78
C ALA A 50 18.22 5.49 36.30
N GLU A 51 19.11 4.66 36.84
CA GLU A 51 19.52 4.69 38.24
C GLU A 51 21.00 4.36 38.34
N THR A 52 21.65 4.78 39.42
CA THR A 52 23.04 4.39 39.66
C THR A 52 23.12 2.88 39.87
N VAL A 53 24.29 2.28 39.68
CA VAL A 53 24.52 0.86 40.01
C VAL A 53 24.18 0.57 41.48
N SER A 54 24.36 1.56 42.36
CA SER A 54 23.97 1.54 43.78
C SER A 54 22.46 1.72 44.06
N GLY A 55 21.64 1.92 43.03
CA GLY A 55 20.17 1.97 43.10
C GLY A 55 19.57 3.36 43.37
N ILE A 56 20.35 4.43 43.23
CA ILE A 56 19.85 5.80 43.38
C ILE A 56 19.30 6.26 42.03
N LYS A 57 18.00 6.53 41.96
CA LYS A 57 17.38 7.05 40.73
C LYS A 57 18.07 8.33 40.25
N SER A 58 18.23 8.47 38.94
CA SER A 58 18.86 9.64 38.29
C SER A 58 18.26 10.98 38.71
N GLN A 59 16.97 11.02 39.03
CA GLN A 59 16.28 12.24 39.50
C GLN A 59 16.72 12.70 40.89
N HIS A 60 17.33 11.82 41.68
CA HIS A 60 17.80 12.10 43.03
C HIS A 60 19.32 12.29 43.09
N THR A 61 20.02 12.09 41.98
CA THR A 61 21.43 12.44 41.87
C THR A 61 21.56 13.94 41.57
N ARG A 62 22.75 14.50 41.83
CA ARG A 62 23.05 15.90 41.50
C ARG A 62 23.73 16.04 40.13
N ASN A 63 23.73 14.98 39.32
CA ASN A 63 24.37 15.00 38.02
C ASN A 63 23.49 15.68 36.96
N THR A 64 24.14 16.40 36.05
CA THR A 64 23.51 16.96 34.84
C THR A 64 23.77 16.00 33.69
N PHE A 65 22.73 15.63 32.94
CA PHE A 65 22.85 14.73 31.79
C PHE A 65 22.95 15.50 30.48
N HIS A 66 23.95 15.16 29.67
CA HIS A 66 24.10 15.68 28.31
C HIS A 66 23.03 15.09 27.39
N ILE A 67 22.77 13.79 27.52
CA ILE A 67 21.71 13.06 26.83
C ILE A 67 20.91 12.27 27.87
N TYR A 68 19.59 12.39 27.82
CA TYR A 68 18.66 11.58 28.60
C TYR A 68 17.37 11.40 27.79
N SER A 69 17.32 10.37 26.94
CA SER A 69 16.16 10.12 26.07
C SER A 69 16.01 8.64 25.75
N ALA A 70 14.76 8.17 25.64
CA ALA A 70 14.47 6.81 25.22
C ALA A 70 14.94 6.49 23.78
N SER A 71 15.14 7.51 22.94
CA SER A 71 15.61 7.34 21.55
C SER A 71 17.13 7.33 21.39
N GLU A 72 17.87 7.81 22.39
CA GLU A 72 19.34 8.00 22.30
C GLU A 72 20.10 7.34 23.44
N GLY A 73 19.47 7.08 24.58
CA GLY A 73 20.08 6.52 25.79
C GLY A 73 20.43 7.61 26.81
N LEU A 74 21.46 7.35 27.61
CA LEU A 74 21.98 8.26 28.63
C LEU A 74 23.45 8.61 28.36
N LEU A 75 23.80 9.88 28.51
CA LEU A 75 25.19 10.35 28.48
C LEU A 75 25.39 11.40 29.58
N CYS A 76 26.31 11.12 30.50
CA CYS A 76 26.75 12.03 31.54
C CYS A 76 28.22 12.40 31.28
N LEU A 77 28.54 13.69 31.18
CA LEU A 77 29.91 14.16 30.96
C LEU A 77 30.48 14.81 32.23
N ASN A 78 31.67 14.38 32.65
CA ASN A 78 32.36 14.92 33.83
C ASN A 78 32.62 16.45 33.71
N SER A 79 32.87 16.94 32.49
CA SER A 79 33.10 18.35 32.19
C SER A 79 31.88 19.26 32.44
N GLU A 80 30.68 18.68 32.42
CA GLU A 80 29.42 19.41 32.58
C GLU A 80 28.87 19.31 34.03
N GLN A 81 29.59 18.62 34.92
CA GLN A 81 29.20 18.46 36.31
C GLN A 81 29.69 19.63 37.17
N THR A 82 28.79 20.21 37.97
CA THR A 82 29.14 21.30 38.88
C THR A 82 29.70 20.80 40.23
N TRP A 83 29.33 19.59 40.67
CA TRP A 83 29.62 19.09 42.02
C TRP A 83 30.08 17.62 42.08
N GLY A 84 30.99 17.21 41.21
CA GLY A 84 31.57 15.87 41.27
C GLY A 84 31.79 15.28 39.89
N GLN A 85 32.13 14.00 39.83
CA GLN A 85 32.10 13.22 38.60
C GLN A 85 30.70 12.65 38.38
N CYS A 86 30.44 12.16 37.17
CA CYS A 86 29.28 11.34 36.89
C CYS A 86 29.30 10.10 37.77
N GLU A 87 28.17 9.81 38.40
CA GLU A 87 27.93 8.50 38.99
C GLU A 87 27.81 7.45 37.87
N ASP A 88 27.94 6.19 38.26
CA ASP A 88 27.84 5.01 37.38
C ASP A 88 26.37 4.65 37.18
N TYR A 89 25.82 4.84 35.98
CA TYR A 89 24.38 4.65 35.69
C TYR A 89 24.12 3.42 34.85
N LYS A 90 23.03 2.73 35.20
CA LYS A 90 22.39 1.71 34.37
C LYS A 90 21.03 2.21 33.89
N VAL A 91 20.64 1.80 32.69
CA VAL A 91 19.39 2.21 32.04
C VAL A 91 18.44 1.05 31.79
N MET A 92 17.14 1.34 31.81
CA MET A 92 16.07 0.39 31.52
C MET A 92 15.05 1.05 30.61
N PHE A 93 14.68 0.37 29.52
CA PHE A 93 13.78 0.89 28.51
C PHE A 93 12.37 0.36 28.69
N THR A 94 11.37 1.18 28.36
CA THR A 94 9.97 0.76 28.26
C THR A 94 9.61 0.55 26.79
N CYS A 95 9.08 -0.63 26.49
CA CYS A 95 8.69 -1.07 25.16
C CYS A 95 7.18 -1.34 25.10
N THR A 96 6.56 -1.20 23.93
CA THR A 96 5.12 -1.39 23.72
C THR A 96 4.76 -2.81 23.28
N GLY A 97 3.45 -3.10 23.25
CA GLY A 97 2.82 -4.43 23.33
C GLY A 97 3.20 -5.50 22.31
N GLN A 98 3.91 -5.13 21.22
CA GLN A 98 4.44 -6.05 20.21
C GLN A 98 5.77 -6.69 20.66
N PHE A 99 6.70 -5.93 21.24
CA PHE A 99 7.94 -6.46 21.84
C PHE A 99 7.65 -7.29 23.09
N CYS A 100 6.62 -6.88 23.86
CA CYS A 100 6.16 -7.54 25.08
C CYS A 100 5.30 -8.79 24.80
N SER A 101 5.58 -9.49 23.69
CA SER A 101 4.90 -10.71 23.28
C SER A 101 5.60 -11.93 23.87
N GLU A 102 4.85 -12.79 24.57
CA GLU A 102 5.34 -14.11 25.02
C GLU A 102 5.37 -15.13 23.87
N CYS A 103 4.92 -14.74 22.67
CA CYS A 103 4.90 -15.56 21.47
C CYS A 103 6.31 -15.74 20.92
N ARG A 104 7.02 -16.76 21.42
CA ARG A 104 8.33 -17.17 20.92
C ARG A 104 8.21 -18.50 20.21
N THR A 105 8.88 -18.60 19.08
CA THR A 105 9.02 -19.88 18.38
C THR A 105 9.91 -20.82 19.19
N ARG A 106 9.94 -22.09 18.80
CA ARG A 106 11.02 -23.00 19.23
C ARG A 106 12.36 -22.56 18.63
N TRP A 107 13.43 -23.23 19.05
CA TRP A 107 14.76 -23.07 18.44
C TRP A 107 14.84 -23.83 17.11
N PHE A 108 15.53 -23.23 16.15
CA PHE A 108 15.82 -23.77 14.82
C PHE A 108 17.31 -23.68 14.57
N SER A 109 17.89 -24.76 14.04
CA SER A 109 19.22 -24.78 13.44
C SER A 109 19.08 -25.56 12.14
N HIS A 110 19.54 -24.96 11.05
CA HIS A 110 19.45 -25.48 9.70
C HIS A 110 20.82 -25.74 9.11
N ASP A 111 21.78 -24.84 9.33
CA ASP A 111 23.14 -24.98 8.84
C ASP A 111 24.01 -25.53 9.98
N ASP A 112 24.95 -26.41 9.62
CA ASP A 112 26.04 -26.78 10.52
C ASP A 112 27.24 -25.87 10.16
N PRO A 113 28.16 -25.53 11.08
CA PRO A 113 29.27 -24.58 10.85
C PRO A 113 30.34 -25.02 9.81
N THR A 114 30.03 -26.01 8.97
CA THR A 114 30.92 -26.57 7.95
C THR A 114 30.99 -25.68 6.71
N GLY A 115 32.20 -25.38 6.24
CA GLY A 115 32.42 -24.50 5.09
C GLY A 115 32.76 -23.07 5.47
N ASN A 116 31.95 -22.10 5.04
CA ASN A 116 32.26 -20.66 5.15
C ASN A 116 31.82 -20.02 6.47
N GLY A 117 31.06 -20.71 7.31
CA GLY A 117 30.48 -20.15 8.53
C GLY A 117 29.26 -20.95 8.97
N ASP A 118 28.43 -20.35 9.81
CA ASP A 118 27.13 -20.86 10.25
C ASP A 118 26.04 -19.83 9.91
N TYR A 119 24.99 -20.27 9.21
CA TYR A 119 23.99 -19.41 8.58
C TYR A 119 22.55 -19.85 8.90
N GLU A 120 21.88 -19.06 9.73
CA GLU A 120 20.49 -19.26 10.14
C GLU A 120 19.61 -18.16 9.52
N VAL A 121 19.54 -18.16 8.19
CA VAL A 121 18.87 -17.13 7.40
C VAL A 121 17.34 -17.29 7.49
N LEU A 122 16.63 -16.20 7.80
CA LEU A 122 15.18 -16.24 8.00
C LEU A 122 14.43 -16.70 6.75
N SER A 123 14.84 -16.30 5.54
CA SER A 123 14.19 -16.75 4.31
C SER A 123 14.28 -18.26 4.15
N ASP A 124 15.43 -18.84 4.49
CA ASP A 124 15.68 -20.28 4.36
C ASP A 124 14.90 -21.04 5.43
N LEU A 125 14.93 -20.53 6.67
CA LEU A 125 14.14 -21.09 7.78
C LEU A 125 12.63 -21.02 7.54
N LEU A 126 12.12 -19.94 6.94
CA LEU A 126 10.71 -19.83 6.54
C LEU A 126 10.35 -20.84 5.44
N ASN A 127 11.30 -21.17 4.56
CA ASN A 127 11.11 -22.20 3.53
C ASN A 127 11.09 -23.62 4.12
N ILE A 128 11.83 -23.88 5.20
CA ILE A 128 12.00 -25.21 5.81
C ILE A 128 10.93 -25.49 6.87
N TYR A 129 10.62 -24.48 7.68
CA TYR A 129 9.64 -24.55 8.77
C TYR A 129 8.46 -23.61 8.52
N PRO A 130 7.76 -23.72 7.38
CA PRO A 130 6.57 -22.93 7.13
C PRO A 130 5.57 -23.21 8.25
N ARG A 131 4.97 -22.15 8.81
CA ARG A 131 4.04 -22.13 9.97
C ARG A 131 4.67 -22.18 11.38
N GLU A 132 5.95 -22.50 11.53
CA GLU A 132 6.57 -22.47 12.87
C GLU A 132 7.25 -21.13 13.18
N ILE A 133 7.49 -20.33 12.13
CA ILE A 133 8.08 -19.00 12.19
C ILE A 133 7.12 -18.02 11.50
N CYS A 134 6.88 -16.87 12.11
CA CYS A 134 6.06 -15.82 11.52
C CYS A 134 6.79 -15.15 10.34
N PRO A 135 6.07 -14.71 9.28
CA PRO A 135 6.69 -14.08 8.11
C PRO A 135 7.48 -12.79 8.41
N GLN A 136 7.11 -12.08 9.48
CA GLN A 136 7.78 -10.87 9.94
C GLN A 136 8.05 -10.93 11.46
N PRO A 137 9.17 -11.54 11.87
CA PRO A 137 9.58 -11.58 13.26
C PRO A 137 9.90 -10.20 13.83
N ILE A 138 9.61 -10.02 15.12
CA ILE A 138 9.82 -8.77 15.85
C ILE A 138 11.23 -8.71 16.43
N ALA A 139 11.73 -9.86 16.89
CA ALA A 139 13.05 -10.03 17.46
C ALA A 139 13.55 -11.45 17.15
N ILE A 140 14.88 -11.61 17.19
CA ILE A 140 15.57 -12.90 17.08
C ILE A 140 16.32 -13.14 18.38
N GLU A 141 16.49 -14.38 18.82
CA GLU A 141 17.40 -14.78 19.88
C GLU A 141 18.33 -15.85 19.30
N VAL A 142 19.61 -15.81 19.68
CA VAL A 142 20.63 -16.72 19.15
C VAL A 142 21.47 -17.28 20.29
N GLN A 143 21.68 -18.59 20.26
CA GLN A 143 22.55 -19.30 21.20
C GLN A 143 23.24 -20.46 20.49
N THR A 144 24.34 -20.95 21.04
CA THR A 144 24.97 -22.17 20.53
C THR A 144 24.05 -23.38 20.70
N ILE A 145 24.32 -24.48 20.00
CA ILE A 145 23.62 -25.75 20.25
C ILE A 145 23.72 -26.15 21.73
N SER A 146 24.88 -25.91 22.37
CA SER A 146 25.13 -26.16 23.79
C SER A 146 24.38 -25.22 24.74
N GLY A 147 23.76 -24.15 24.23
CA GLY A 147 22.88 -23.26 24.98
C GLY A 147 23.54 -21.99 25.51
N GLU A 148 24.78 -21.71 25.12
CA GLU A 148 25.44 -20.45 25.45
C GLU A 148 24.91 -19.32 24.56
N PRO A 149 24.43 -18.20 25.13
CA PRO A 149 23.98 -17.06 24.34
C PRO A 149 25.10 -16.56 23.41
N ALA A 150 24.75 -16.20 22.17
CA ALA A 150 25.74 -15.71 21.20
C ALA A 150 26.48 -14.44 21.67
N SER A 151 25.90 -13.65 22.57
CA SER A 151 26.60 -12.50 23.19
C SER A 151 27.79 -12.89 24.06
N ASN A 152 27.81 -14.12 24.57
CA ASN A 152 28.85 -14.61 25.47
C ASN A 152 29.95 -15.36 24.72
N THR A 153 29.76 -15.63 23.42
CA THR A 153 30.81 -16.20 22.59
C THR A 153 31.77 -15.10 22.17
N SER A 154 32.99 -15.47 21.80
CA SER A 154 33.99 -14.51 21.33
C SER A 154 33.92 -14.30 19.81
N ASP A 155 32.83 -14.72 19.17
CA ASP A 155 32.66 -14.72 17.71
C ASP A 155 32.21 -13.35 17.20
N THR A 156 32.56 -13.04 15.95
CA THR A 156 32.10 -11.82 15.27
C THR A 156 30.99 -12.17 14.29
N PHE A 157 29.84 -11.49 14.38
CA PHE A 157 28.65 -11.80 13.56
C PHE A 157 28.50 -10.82 12.40
N LEU A 158 28.26 -11.35 11.20
CA LEU A 158 27.99 -10.54 10.01
C LEU A 158 26.55 -10.02 10.01
N ASN A 159 25.61 -10.91 10.34
CA ASN A 159 24.19 -10.59 10.47
C ASN A 159 23.63 -11.12 11.78
N TYR A 160 22.85 -10.28 12.46
CA TYR A 160 22.19 -10.61 13.71
C TYR A 160 20.95 -9.73 13.82
N ASP A 161 19.89 -10.07 13.08
CA ASP A 161 18.63 -9.33 13.14
C ASP A 161 17.41 -10.14 12.72
N ALA A 162 16.23 -9.71 13.15
CA ALA A 162 14.98 -10.44 12.94
C ALA A 162 14.45 -10.38 11.50
N THR A 163 15.05 -9.58 10.62
CA THR A 163 14.64 -9.45 9.20
C THR A 163 15.49 -10.34 8.30
N TYR A 164 16.78 -10.45 8.57
CA TYR A 164 17.70 -11.30 7.82
C TYR A 164 17.83 -12.70 8.44
N GLY A 165 17.84 -12.82 9.77
CA GLY A 165 18.23 -14.02 10.50
C GLY A 165 19.58 -13.83 11.18
N PHE A 166 20.40 -14.88 11.21
CA PHE A 166 21.73 -14.85 11.82
C PHE A 166 22.79 -15.42 10.86
N ALA A 167 23.97 -14.82 10.85
CA ALA A 167 25.11 -15.34 10.10
C ALA A 167 26.43 -15.05 10.83
N CYS A 168 27.18 -16.12 11.09
CA CYS A 168 28.57 -16.09 11.49
C CYS A 168 29.44 -16.56 10.33
N VAL A 169 30.50 -15.82 9.98
CA VAL A 169 31.38 -16.17 8.85
C VAL A 169 32.79 -16.48 9.36
N ASN A 170 33.34 -17.62 8.95
CA ASN A 170 34.68 -18.09 9.35
C ASN A 170 35.80 -17.12 8.92
N ALA A 171 35.63 -16.43 7.78
CA ALA A 171 36.60 -15.45 7.27
C ALA A 171 36.77 -14.23 8.19
N ASP A 172 35.72 -13.86 8.93
CA ASP A 172 35.71 -12.72 9.85
C ASP A 172 36.17 -13.11 11.26
N GLN A 173 36.35 -14.41 11.52
CA GLN A 173 36.89 -14.90 12.78
C GLN A 173 38.42 -14.85 12.75
N ARG A 174 39.05 -14.37 13.84
CA ARG A 174 40.52 -14.29 13.99
C ARG A 174 41.17 -15.67 14.20
N GLY A 175 41.07 -16.56 13.20
CA GLY A 175 41.74 -17.87 13.18
C GLY A 175 40.99 -19.00 13.89
N LYS A 176 39.68 -18.87 14.09
CA LYS A 176 38.78 -19.92 14.62
C LYS A 176 37.59 -20.09 13.69
N SER A 177 36.91 -21.23 13.74
CA SER A 177 35.61 -21.39 13.10
C SER A 177 34.51 -20.79 13.96
N CYS A 178 33.39 -20.43 13.36
CA CYS A 178 32.15 -20.14 14.06
C CYS A 178 31.74 -21.32 14.93
N GLU A 179 31.22 -21.02 16.11
CA GLU A 179 30.45 -21.99 16.89
C GLU A 179 29.16 -22.35 16.14
N ASP A 180 28.54 -23.45 16.54
CA ASP A 180 27.30 -23.96 15.97
C ASP A 180 26.09 -23.30 16.66
N TYR A 181 25.35 -22.44 15.96
CA TYR A 181 24.27 -21.64 16.52
C TYR A 181 22.88 -22.13 16.10
N LYS A 182 21.90 -21.82 16.95
CA LYS A 182 20.48 -21.97 16.69
C LYS A 182 19.75 -20.69 17.05
N VAL A 183 18.70 -20.41 16.30
CA VAL A 183 17.92 -19.17 16.42
C VAL A 183 16.48 -19.47 16.85
N ARG A 184 15.84 -18.52 17.52
CA ARG A 184 14.39 -18.48 17.69
C ARG A 184 13.88 -17.07 17.52
N PHE A 185 12.61 -16.94 17.17
CA PHE A 185 12.00 -15.67 16.82
C PHE A 185 10.90 -15.29 17.81
N THR A 186 10.78 -14.00 18.10
CA THR A 186 9.61 -13.43 18.77
C THR A 186 8.63 -12.97 17.71
N CYS A 187 7.41 -13.48 17.78
CA CYS A 187 6.36 -13.24 16.80
C CYS A 187 5.22 -12.38 17.38
N PRO A 188 4.44 -11.72 16.50
CA PRO A 188 3.23 -11.02 16.91
C PRO A 188 2.28 -11.96 17.67
N LYS A 189 1.54 -11.44 18.66
CA LYS A 189 0.67 -12.26 19.52
C LYS A 189 -0.38 -13.01 18.71
N GLU A 190 -0.79 -12.41 17.60
CA GLU A 190 -1.76 -12.93 16.64
C GLU A 190 -1.27 -14.24 16.02
N PHE A 191 0.05 -14.45 15.88
CA PHE A 191 0.65 -15.68 15.35
C PHE A 191 0.56 -16.86 16.33
N CYS A 192 0.78 -16.63 17.63
CA CYS A 192 0.71 -17.71 18.62
C CYS A 192 -0.69 -17.96 19.18
N GLN A 193 -1.66 -17.09 18.89
CA GLN A 193 -3.07 -17.29 19.27
C GLN A 193 -3.88 -18.01 18.19
N VAL A 194 -3.23 -18.46 17.11
CA VAL A 194 -3.89 -19.18 16.02
C VAL A 194 -4.25 -20.59 16.48
N SER A 195 -5.55 -20.79 16.72
CA SER A 195 -6.14 -22.11 16.67
C SER A 195 -6.10 -22.62 15.23
N GLU A 196 -5.61 -23.84 14.98
CA GLU A 196 -5.66 -24.53 13.68
C GLU A 196 -7.07 -24.63 13.05
N GLN A 197 -8.10 -24.16 13.74
CA GLN A 197 -9.51 -24.23 13.35
C GLN A 197 -9.95 -23.14 12.36
N CYS A 198 -9.14 -22.11 12.10
CA CYS A 198 -9.52 -21.00 11.20
C CYS A 198 -8.74 -21.00 9.88
N ARG A 199 -9.00 -22.01 9.05
CA ARG A 199 -8.38 -22.16 7.73
C ARG A 199 -9.44 -22.13 6.64
N THR A 200 -9.06 -21.62 5.48
CA THR A 200 -9.88 -21.75 4.27
C THR A 200 -9.88 -23.21 3.81
N ARG A 201 -10.74 -23.56 2.85
CA ARG A 201 -10.50 -24.76 2.03
C ARG A 201 -9.28 -24.55 1.13
N TRP A 202 -8.84 -25.60 0.43
CA TRP A 202 -7.93 -25.41 -0.70
C TRP A 202 -8.63 -24.62 -1.80
N LEU A 203 -7.96 -23.59 -2.29
CA LEU A 203 -8.44 -22.63 -3.26
C LEU A 203 -7.48 -22.67 -4.45
N ASN A 204 -8.05 -22.86 -5.64
CA ASN A 204 -7.35 -22.73 -6.90
C ASN A 204 -8.21 -21.82 -7.78
N SER A 205 -7.64 -20.71 -8.20
CA SER A 205 -8.28 -19.68 -9.01
C SER A 205 -7.66 -19.53 -10.39
N ASP A 206 -6.47 -20.10 -10.63
CA ASP A 206 -5.77 -20.04 -11.90
C ASP A 206 -5.32 -21.45 -12.28
N ASP A 207 -5.45 -21.79 -13.56
CA ASP A 207 -4.88 -23.01 -14.12
C ASP A 207 -3.57 -22.63 -14.83
N PRO A 208 -2.52 -23.48 -14.84
CA PRO A 208 -1.25 -23.14 -15.47
C PRO A 208 -1.43 -22.83 -16.97
N SER A 209 -1.21 -21.56 -17.32
CA SER A 209 -1.37 -21.00 -18.66
C SER A 209 -0.01 -20.78 -19.35
N GLU A 210 0.07 -20.00 -20.44
CA GLU A 210 1.35 -19.66 -21.08
C GLU A 210 2.28 -18.83 -20.16
N GLU A 211 1.73 -18.09 -19.20
CA GLU A 211 2.49 -17.24 -18.28
C GLU A 211 2.93 -17.99 -17.00
N GLY A 212 2.16 -18.98 -16.55
CA GLY A 212 2.41 -19.74 -15.32
C GLY A 212 1.12 -19.99 -14.56
N ASP A 213 1.24 -20.16 -13.25
CA ASP A 213 0.13 -20.41 -12.34
C ASP A 213 0.18 -19.43 -11.15
N VAL A 214 -0.89 -18.68 -10.92
CA VAL A 214 -0.93 -17.56 -9.96
C VAL A 214 -2.16 -17.58 -9.05
N GLU A 215 -1.90 -17.89 -7.78
CA GLU A 215 -2.86 -17.86 -6.68
C GLU A 215 -2.68 -16.62 -5.79
N SER A 216 -2.94 -15.44 -6.37
CA SER A 216 -2.82 -14.18 -5.63
C SER A 216 -3.97 -13.98 -4.64
N ILE A 217 -3.69 -13.42 -3.46
CA ILE A 217 -4.72 -13.15 -2.43
C ILE A 217 -5.85 -12.28 -2.99
N LEU A 218 -5.50 -11.26 -3.78
CA LEU A 218 -6.49 -10.39 -4.40
C LEU A 218 -7.39 -11.15 -5.38
N GLN A 219 -6.84 -12.10 -6.14
CA GLN A 219 -7.62 -12.92 -7.06
C GLN A 219 -8.46 -13.95 -6.31
N LEU A 220 -7.90 -14.62 -5.30
CA LEU A 220 -8.61 -15.56 -4.44
C LEU A 220 -9.80 -14.90 -3.72
N MET A 221 -9.66 -13.67 -3.25
CA MET A 221 -10.76 -12.90 -2.67
C MET A 221 -11.87 -12.57 -3.68
N LYS A 222 -11.53 -12.44 -4.97
CA LYS A 222 -12.51 -12.23 -6.05
C LYS A 222 -13.21 -13.54 -6.42
N THR A 223 -12.46 -14.62 -6.55
CA THR A 223 -12.96 -15.94 -6.99
C THR A 223 -13.74 -16.65 -5.89
N PHE A 224 -13.35 -16.46 -4.62
CA PHE A 224 -13.95 -17.10 -3.45
C PHE A 224 -14.42 -16.08 -2.40
N PRO A 225 -15.44 -15.25 -2.72
CA PRO A 225 -15.90 -14.19 -1.84
C PRO A 225 -16.44 -14.74 -0.52
N GLY A 226 -16.01 -14.12 0.60
CA GLY A 226 -16.38 -14.54 1.95
C GLY A 226 -15.68 -15.81 2.46
N GLN A 227 -14.88 -16.48 1.63
CA GLN A 227 -14.09 -17.66 2.00
C GLN A 227 -12.61 -17.35 2.20
N VAL A 228 -12.19 -16.11 1.91
CA VAL A 228 -10.82 -15.60 2.06
C VAL A 228 -10.83 -14.39 2.98
N CYS A 229 -10.00 -14.40 4.00
CA CYS A 229 -9.83 -13.26 4.91
C CYS A 229 -9.01 -12.14 4.25
N LYS A 230 -9.29 -10.89 4.66
CA LYS A 230 -8.59 -9.70 4.12
C LYS A 230 -7.09 -9.67 4.46
N ASN A 231 -6.72 -10.23 5.62
CA ASN A 231 -5.35 -10.26 6.13
C ASN A 231 -5.02 -11.69 6.57
N PRO A 232 -4.66 -12.59 5.64
CA PRO A 232 -4.25 -13.94 5.99
C PRO A 232 -2.96 -13.94 6.81
N ILE A 233 -2.89 -14.82 7.80
CA ILE A 233 -1.76 -14.98 8.72
C ILE A 233 -0.68 -15.86 8.10
N SER A 234 -1.08 -16.90 7.37
CA SER A 234 -0.18 -17.77 6.61
C SER A 234 -0.83 -18.22 5.30
N ILE A 235 0.00 -18.58 4.33
CA ILE A 235 -0.37 -19.18 3.05
C ILE A 235 0.47 -20.43 2.86
N GLU A 236 -0.10 -21.45 2.24
CA GLU A 236 0.67 -22.60 1.80
C GLU A 236 0.07 -23.23 0.56
N ALA A 237 0.95 -23.76 -0.27
CA ALA A 237 0.67 -24.20 -1.62
C ALA A 237 1.01 -25.68 -1.82
N MET A 238 0.15 -26.38 -2.56
CA MET A 238 0.43 -27.71 -3.07
C MET A 238 -0.16 -27.84 -4.47
N THR A 239 0.31 -28.81 -5.24
CA THR A 239 -0.28 -29.08 -6.55
C THR A 239 -1.70 -29.63 -6.41
N THR A 240 -2.51 -29.54 -7.45
CA THR A 240 -3.83 -30.20 -7.51
C THR A 240 -3.73 -31.72 -7.34
N ARG A 241 -2.55 -32.30 -7.57
CA ARG A 241 -2.19 -33.72 -7.34
C ARG A 241 -1.76 -34.03 -5.91
N GLY A 242 -1.72 -33.04 -5.01
CA GLY A 242 -1.40 -33.20 -3.59
C GLY A 242 0.09 -33.22 -3.25
N ILE A 243 0.96 -32.84 -4.19
CA ILE A 243 2.40 -32.69 -3.94
C ILE A 243 2.62 -31.28 -3.40
N SER A 244 3.13 -31.14 -2.19
CA SER A 244 3.47 -29.82 -1.65
C SER A 244 4.44 -29.07 -2.57
N ALA A 245 4.25 -27.77 -2.73
CA ALA A 245 5.11 -26.93 -3.57
C ALA A 245 6.59 -27.06 -3.18
N HIS A 246 6.91 -27.32 -1.92
CA HIS A 246 8.31 -27.52 -1.52
C HIS A 246 9.01 -28.72 -2.20
N TYR A 247 8.25 -29.71 -2.68
CA TYR A 247 8.80 -30.94 -3.29
C TYR A 247 8.71 -30.98 -4.82
N THR A 248 8.13 -29.97 -5.46
CA THR A 248 8.00 -29.95 -6.93
C THR A 248 9.29 -29.55 -7.63
N GLY A 249 10.12 -28.72 -6.97
CA GLY A 249 11.37 -28.19 -7.54
C GLY A 249 11.17 -26.97 -8.44
N ASP A 250 9.96 -26.42 -8.49
CA ASP A 250 9.65 -25.19 -9.21
C ASP A 250 10.19 -23.94 -8.48
N THR A 251 10.52 -22.91 -9.24
CA THR A 251 10.99 -21.61 -8.73
C THR A 251 9.83 -20.62 -8.66
N TYR A 252 9.50 -20.14 -7.45
CA TYR A 252 8.35 -19.24 -7.21
C TYR A 252 8.74 -17.77 -7.34
N LEU A 253 7.88 -16.95 -7.95
CA LEU A 253 8.02 -15.50 -7.95
C LEU A 253 7.56 -14.90 -6.61
N SER A 254 6.49 -15.45 -6.03
CA SER A 254 5.94 -15.04 -4.74
C SER A 254 5.38 -16.24 -4.00
N TYR A 255 5.58 -16.25 -2.69
CA TYR A 255 5.05 -17.24 -1.76
C TYR A 255 4.90 -16.55 -0.39
N ASP A 256 3.94 -15.64 -0.30
CA ASP A 256 3.73 -14.82 0.89
C ASP A 256 2.26 -14.39 1.05
N VAL A 257 1.87 -13.96 2.24
CA VAL A 257 0.48 -13.59 2.55
C VAL A 257 0.06 -12.21 2.05
N ALA A 258 1.00 -11.38 1.58
CA ALA A 258 0.68 -10.06 1.06
C ALA A 258 0.26 -10.13 -0.41
N PHE A 259 0.96 -10.95 -1.20
CA PHE A 259 0.68 -11.13 -2.63
C PHE A 259 -0.06 -12.44 -2.91
N GLY A 260 0.34 -13.55 -2.31
CA GLY A 260 -0.19 -14.90 -2.54
C GLY A 260 0.90 -15.87 -3.01
N PHE A 261 0.55 -16.82 -3.86
CA PHE A 261 1.48 -17.76 -4.47
C PHE A 261 1.54 -17.55 -5.98
N ALA A 262 2.74 -17.57 -6.57
CA ALA A 262 2.91 -17.43 -8.01
C ALA A 262 4.11 -18.22 -8.53
N CYS A 263 3.85 -19.09 -9.50
CA CYS A 263 4.84 -19.74 -10.33
C CYS A 263 4.78 -19.16 -11.75
N ILE A 264 5.92 -18.83 -12.36
CA ILE A 264 5.99 -18.34 -13.75
C ILE A 264 6.81 -19.30 -14.60
N ASN A 265 6.29 -19.62 -15.79
CA ASN A 265 6.89 -20.59 -16.71
C ASN A 265 8.31 -20.20 -17.15
N GLU A 266 8.55 -18.91 -17.40
CA GLU A 266 9.86 -18.38 -17.83
C GLU A 266 10.99 -18.62 -16.81
N LYS A 267 10.63 -18.82 -15.54
CA LYS A 267 11.58 -19.09 -14.45
C LYS A 267 11.85 -20.59 -14.26
N GLN A 268 11.07 -21.47 -14.89
CA GLN A 268 11.21 -22.91 -14.71
C GLN A 268 12.22 -23.52 -15.69
N LYS A 269 13.02 -24.48 -15.20
CA LYS A 269 13.89 -25.31 -16.06
C LYS A 269 13.06 -26.16 -17.03
N SER A 270 11.89 -26.60 -16.60
CA SER A 270 10.88 -27.34 -17.39
C SER A 270 10.12 -26.45 -18.38
N LYS A 271 10.20 -25.11 -18.24
CA LYS A 271 9.37 -24.11 -18.93
C LYS A 271 7.86 -24.23 -18.68
N GLN A 272 7.45 -24.99 -17.67
CA GLN A 272 6.05 -25.12 -17.29
C GLN A 272 5.95 -25.26 -15.78
N CYS A 273 5.08 -24.46 -15.17
CA CYS A 273 4.68 -24.58 -13.80
C CYS A 273 3.71 -25.74 -13.62
N GLU A 274 3.81 -26.40 -12.48
CA GLU A 274 2.75 -27.27 -12.00
C GLU A 274 1.48 -26.46 -11.67
N ASP A 275 0.35 -27.16 -11.60
CA ASP A 275 -0.96 -26.60 -11.24
C ASP A 275 -1.11 -26.58 -9.72
N TYR A 276 -1.09 -25.40 -9.10
CA TYR A 276 -1.10 -25.22 -7.64
C TYR A 276 -2.46 -24.77 -7.11
N GLN A 277 -2.66 -25.07 -5.83
CA GLN A 277 -3.78 -24.62 -5.03
C GLN A 277 -3.23 -24.19 -3.67
N VAL A 278 -3.87 -23.20 -3.06
CA VAL A 278 -3.43 -22.63 -1.79
C VAL A 278 -4.47 -22.75 -0.69
N ILE A 279 -4.00 -22.79 0.54
CA ILE A 279 -4.84 -22.70 1.74
C ILE A 279 -4.33 -21.55 2.61
N LEU A 280 -5.27 -20.77 3.13
CA LEU A 280 -4.96 -19.58 3.93
C LEU A 280 -5.38 -19.81 5.37
N THR A 281 -4.53 -19.39 6.30
CA THR A 281 -4.86 -19.32 7.71
C THR A 281 -5.34 -17.92 8.03
N CYS A 282 -6.50 -17.80 8.67
CA CYS A 282 -7.16 -16.54 8.90
C CYS A 282 -7.20 -16.16 10.40
N PRO A 283 -7.32 -14.86 10.72
CA PRO A 283 -7.54 -14.42 12.10
C PRO A 283 -8.82 -15.02 12.71
N SER A 284 -8.83 -15.24 14.02
CA SER A 284 -9.97 -15.84 14.74
C SER A 284 -11.30 -15.14 14.48
N ASP A 285 -11.28 -13.82 14.29
CA ASP A 285 -12.45 -12.98 14.05
C ASP A 285 -13.14 -13.30 12.72
N PHE A 286 -12.39 -13.83 11.74
CA PHE A 286 -12.93 -14.32 10.49
C PHE A 286 -13.77 -15.59 10.69
N CYS A 287 -13.40 -16.44 11.65
CA CYS A 287 -14.08 -17.72 11.91
C CYS A 287 -15.11 -17.69 13.04
N GLN A 288 -15.11 -16.67 13.89
CA GLN A 288 -16.05 -16.55 15.03
C GLN A 288 -17.33 -15.76 14.72
N GLY A 289 -17.68 -15.50 13.45
CA GLY A 289 -18.77 -14.61 13.06
C GLY A 289 -20.06 -14.71 13.92
N CYS A 290 -20.44 -13.60 14.56
CA CYS A 290 -21.76 -13.47 15.17
C CYS A 290 -22.81 -13.38 14.05
N ARG A 291 -23.67 -14.40 13.94
CA ARG A 291 -24.87 -14.36 13.11
C ARG A 291 -26.02 -13.80 13.93
N THR A 292 -26.87 -13.01 13.29
CA THR A 292 -28.19 -12.70 13.85
C THR A 292 -29.07 -13.95 13.81
N ARG A 293 -30.24 -13.89 14.45
CA ARG A 293 -31.31 -14.84 14.12
C ARG A 293 -31.80 -14.62 12.69
N TRP A 294 -32.56 -15.58 12.17
CA TRP A 294 -33.31 -15.40 10.92
C TRP A 294 -34.45 -14.39 11.13
N PHE A 295 -34.68 -13.56 10.13
CA PHE A 295 -35.77 -12.58 10.07
C PHE A 295 -36.66 -12.90 8.87
N ASP A 296 -37.96 -12.77 9.06
CA ASP A 296 -39.04 -13.09 8.12
C ASP A 296 -40.14 -12.07 8.42
N GLU A 297 -40.18 -10.99 7.65
CA GLU A 297 -40.96 -9.77 7.99
C GLU A 297 -42.08 -9.46 7.00
N ASP A 298 -42.06 -10.08 5.83
CA ASP A 298 -43.17 -10.06 4.89
C ASP A 298 -43.45 -11.45 4.34
N ASP A 299 -44.71 -11.68 3.95
CA ASP A 299 -45.08 -12.87 3.18
C ASP A 299 -45.03 -12.51 1.70
N PRO A 300 -44.62 -13.44 0.80
CA PRO A 300 -44.48 -13.15 -0.61
C PRO A 300 -45.82 -12.75 -1.24
N THR A 301 -45.84 -11.58 -1.89
CA THR A 301 -47.00 -11.07 -2.67
C THR A 301 -46.72 -11.14 -4.18
N ASP A 302 -47.63 -10.63 -5.02
CA ASP A 302 -47.45 -10.53 -6.49
C ASP A 302 -46.18 -9.79 -6.94
N LYS A 303 -45.46 -9.14 -6.02
CA LYS A 303 -44.19 -8.42 -6.28
C LYS A 303 -42.95 -9.16 -5.78
N GLY A 304 -43.09 -10.17 -4.92
CA GLY A 304 -41.97 -10.89 -4.29
C GLY A 304 -41.97 -10.81 -2.77
N ASP A 305 -40.85 -11.26 -2.18
CA ASP A 305 -40.52 -11.37 -0.75
C ASP A 305 -39.36 -10.41 -0.43
N TYR A 306 -39.41 -9.64 0.68
CA TYR A 306 -38.53 -8.48 0.89
C TYR A 306 -38.11 -8.17 2.34
N GLU A 307 -36.96 -8.70 2.76
CA GLU A 307 -36.28 -8.25 3.99
C GLU A 307 -35.23 -7.17 3.71
N THR A 308 -35.58 -5.90 3.90
CA THR A 308 -34.61 -4.80 3.71
C THR A 308 -33.81 -4.47 4.97
N LEU A 309 -32.50 -4.24 4.82
CA LEU A 309 -31.62 -3.90 5.95
C LEU A 309 -32.09 -2.66 6.72
N LEU A 310 -32.56 -1.63 6.01
CA LEU A 310 -33.05 -0.40 6.64
C LEU A 310 -34.26 -0.66 7.53
N GLN A 311 -35.19 -1.51 7.07
CA GLN A 311 -36.37 -1.91 7.84
C GLN A 311 -35.99 -2.75 9.06
N LEU A 312 -35.10 -3.74 8.88
CA LEU A 312 -34.61 -4.59 9.97
C LEU A 312 -33.83 -3.79 11.03
N GLN A 313 -33.04 -2.79 10.64
CA GLN A 313 -32.35 -1.90 11.58
C GLN A 313 -33.31 -0.97 12.35
N MET A 314 -34.45 -0.60 11.75
CA MET A 314 -35.47 0.18 12.44
C MET A 314 -36.29 -0.68 13.42
N LEU A 315 -36.61 -1.93 13.05
CA LEU A 315 -37.40 -2.85 13.87
C LEU A 315 -36.58 -3.52 14.98
N TYR A 316 -35.32 -3.87 14.69
CA TYR A 316 -34.43 -4.61 15.60
C TYR A 316 -33.06 -3.93 15.79
N PRO A 317 -33.01 -2.67 16.26
CA PRO A 317 -31.78 -1.86 16.32
C PRO A 317 -30.70 -2.42 17.25
N THR A 318 -31.05 -3.33 18.17
CA THR A 318 -30.11 -3.98 19.11
C THR A 318 -29.64 -5.36 18.65
N GLU A 319 -30.29 -5.94 17.65
CA GLU A 319 -29.97 -7.28 17.12
C GLU A 319 -29.31 -7.21 15.74
N VAL A 320 -29.61 -6.17 14.97
CA VAL A 320 -29.07 -5.96 13.63
C VAL A 320 -27.97 -4.91 13.69
N CYS A 321 -26.75 -5.33 13.36
CA CYS A 321 -25.59 -4.43 13.35
C CYS A 321 -25.78 -3.28 12.34
N THR A 322 -25.17 -2.13 12.66
CA THR A 322 -25.27 -0.92 11.83
C THR A 322 -24.62 -1.10 10.45
N GLN A 323 -23.67 -2.04 10.32
CA GLN A 323 -22.98 -2.39 9.08
C GLN A 323 -22.72 -3.91 9.01
N PRO A 324 -23.68 -4.71 8.51
CA PRO A 324 -23.45 -6.13 8.29
C PRO A 324 -22.43 -6.36 7.18
N VAL A 325 -21.57 -7.37 7.39
CA VAL A 325 -20.49 -7.72 6.44
C VAL A 325 -20.91 -8.79 5.43
N ALA A 326 -22.02 -9.49 5.67
CA ALA A 326 -22.59 -10.53 4.82
C ALA A 326 -24.10 -10.72 5.10
N ILE A 327 -24.83 -11.34 4.16
CA ILE A 327 -26.23 -11.73 4.30
C ILE A 327 -26.42 -13.17 3.81
N GLU A 328 -27.23 -13.95 4.52
CA GLU A 328 -27.64 -15.31 4.14
C GLU A 328 -29.18 -15.31 3.97
N ALA A 329 -29.70 -16.05 3.00
CA ALA A 329 -31.14 -16.18 2.74
C ALA A 329 -31.51 -17.65 2.47
N MET A 330 -32.63 -18.10 3.04
CA MET A 330 -33.18 -19.44 2.86
C MET A 330 -34.70 -19.42 3.01
N THR A 331 -35.39 -20.41 2.44
CA THR A 331 -36.84 -20.58 2.62
C THR A 331 -37.16 -20.95 4.08
N LEU A 332 -38.42 -20.76 4.49
CA LEU A 332 -38.91 -21.25 5.80
C LEU A 332 -38.78 -22.78 5.97
N SER A 333 -38.70 -23.52 4.85
CA SER A 333 -38.42 -24.96 4.83
C SER A 333 -36.92 -25.32 4.92
N GLY A 334 -36.04 -24.31 5.02
CA GLY A 334 -34.59 -24.48 5.18
C GLY A 334 -33.82 -24.70 3.89
N VAL A 335 -34.41 -24.42 2.72
CA VAL A 335 -33.73 -24.52 1.44
C VAL A 335 -32.97 -23.23 1.16
N PRO A 336 -31.63 -23.25 0.97
CA PRO A 336 -30.87 -22.05 0.67
C PRO A 336 -31.35 -21.37 -0.61
N ALA A 337 -31.40 -20.03 -0.62
CA ALA A 337 -31.92 -19.22 -1.72
C ALA A 337 -31.36 -19.65 -3.10
N HIS A 338 -30.05 -19.84 -3.22
CA HIS A 338 -29.39 -20.25 -4.48
C HIS A 338 -29.80 -21.63 -5.01
N LYS A 339 -30.51 -22.47 -4.23
CA LYS A 339 -30.99 -23.80 -4.65
C LYS A 339 -32.48 -23.83 -5.01
N THR A 340 -33.18 -22.73 -4.85
CA THR A 340 -34.63 -22.64 -5.09
C THR A 340 -34.97 -22.51 -6.58
N GLY A 341 -34.07 -21.89 -7.36
CA GLY A 341 -34.33 -21.53 -8.76
C GLY A 341 -35.07 -20.20 -8.93
N ASP A 342 -35.36 -19.49 -7.84
CA ASP A 342 -36.02 -18.18 -7.86
C ASP A 342 -35.06 -17.06 -8.27
N VAL A 343 -35.61 -15.97 -8.82
CA VAL A 343 -34.84 -14.80 -9.25
C VAL A 343 -34.79 -13.78 -8.11
N PHE A 344 -33.63 -13.68 -7.46
CA PHE A 344 -33.43 -12.77 -6.33
C PHE A 344 -32.98 -11.38 -6.79
N GLN A 345 -33.67 -10.34 -6.31
CA GLN A 345 -33.29 -8.95 -6.58
C GLN A 345 -32.75 -8.28 -5.31
N VAL A 346 -31.43 -8.27 -5.15
CA VAL A 346 -30.79 -7.53 -4.05
C VAL A 346 -30.86 -6.04 -4.36
N LEU A 347 -31.82 -5.33 -3.75
CA LEU A 347 -31.94 -3.87 -3.81
C LEU A 347 -30.83 -3.22 -2.98
N CYS A 348 -29.63 -3.17 -3.56
CA CYS A 348 -28.45 -2.55 -2.99
C CYS A 348 -28.58 -1.02 -3.06
N ASN A 349 -29.44 -0.42 -2.22
CA ASN A 349 -29.44 1.01 -1.99
C ASN A 349 -28.35 1.33 -0.96
N LEU A 350 -27.31 2.03 -1.42
CA LEU A 350 -26.09 2.41 -0.69
C LEU A 350 -25.11 1.27 -0.40
N TRP A 351 -24.45 0.78 -1.44
CA TRP A 351 -22.98 0.78 -1.54
C TRP A 351 -22.62 0.76 -3.02
N ARG A 352 -22.66 1.94 -3.65
CA ARG A 352 -22.25 2.15 -5.04
C ARG A 352 -20.96 2.96 -5.08
N SER A 353 -19.84 2.24 -5.11
CA SER A 353 -18.67 2.61 -5.91
C SER A 353 -18.46 1.48 -6.92
N SER A 354 -19.24 1.59 -8.00
CA SER A 354 -18.95 1.25 -9.40
C SER A 354 -17.81 0.22 -9.59
N GLN A 355 -18.02 -1.10 -9.72
CA GLN A 355 -18.94 -1.86 -10.60
C GLN A 355 -18.53 -1.81 -12.10
N LEU A 356 -18.81 -2.80 -12.97
CA LEU A 356 -20.01 -3.67 -13.11
C LEU A 356 -19.65 -5.10 -13.59
N LEU A 357 -20.21 -6.17 -13.00
CA LEU A 357 -21.49 -6.90 -13.27
C LEU A 357 -21.50 -7.65 -14.63
N TYR A 358 -21.95 -8.90 -14.76
CA TYR A 358 -23.37 -9.28 -14.89
C TYR A 358 -23.65 -10.79 -14.66
N CYS A 359 -24.86 -11.10 -14.17
CA CYS A 359 -25.76 -12.14 -14.71
C CYS A 359 -26.89 -11.38 -15.45
N GLU A 360 -27.43 -11.68 -16.64
CA GLU A 360 -27.20 -12.64 -17.75
C GLU A 360 -27.82 -11.96 -19.02
N PRO A 361 -28.41 -12.68 -20.01
CA PRO A 361 -27.91 -12.94 -21.37
C PRO A 361 -28.55 -12.03 -22.43
N GLU A 362 -27.83 -11.53 -23.45
CA GLU A 362 -28.53 -11.08 -24.67
C GLU A 362 -27.78 -11.39 -25.98
N THR A 363 -28.50 -12.15 -26.80
CA THR A 363 -28.27 -12.36 -28.23
C THR A 363 -28.67 -11.09 -28.99
N ILE A 364 -27.83 -10.72 -29.94
CA ILE A 364 -28.03 -9.80 -31.07
C ILE A 364 -29.52 -9.51 -31.40
N MET A 365 -29.94 -8.24 -31.37
CA MET A 365 -30.69 -7.69 -32.50
C MET A 365 -30.67 -6.15 -32.60
N ILE A 366 -30.81 -5.75 -33.85
CA ILE A 366 -30.62 -4.47 -34.51
C ILE A 366 -31.86 -3.54 -34.39
N LEU A 367 -31.62 -2.23 -34.58
CA LEU A 367 -32.52 -1.17 -35.12
C LEU A 367 -33.41 -0.31 -34.18
N LEU A 368 -33.19 1.01 -34.35
CA LEU A 368 -34.10 2.16 -34.34
C LEU A 368 -34.32 2.95 -33.04
N THR A 369 -33.77 4.17 -33.05
CA THR A 369 -34.23 5.39 -32.37
C THR A 369 -35.73 5.69 -32.64
N PRO A 370 -36.41 6.68 -31.99
CA PRO A 370 -35.97 7.65 -30.97
C PRO A 370 -36.96 7.86 -29.78
N SER A 371 -36.52 8.72 -28.85
CA SER A 371 -37.29 9.77 -28.15
C SER A 371 -37.53 9.64 -26.64
N SER A 372 -37.33 10.79 -25.99
CA SER A 372 -37.70 11.19 -24.62
C SER A 372 -36.97 10.52 -23.44
N GLY A 373 -35.93 11.19 -22.94
CA GLY A 373 -35.36 10.86 -21.63
C GLY A 373 -34.31 11.85 -21.09
N PHE A 374 -33.92 12.88 -21.86
CA PHE A 374 -32.84 13.79 -21.50
C PHE A 374 -33.25 14.93 -20.53
N PHE A 375 -34.47 14.92 -20.00
CA PHE A 375 -35.01 15.99 -19.15
C PHE A 375 -35.68 15.44 -17.88
N GLN A 376 -34.95 14.68 -17.06
CA GLN A 376 -35.48 14.28 -15.76
C GLN A 376 -34.41 14.12 -14.67
N CYS A 377 -33.42 15.03 -14.63
CA CYS A 377 -32.48 15.14 -13.51
C CYS A 377 -32.26 16.59 -13.03
N THR A 378 -33.27 17.45 -13.15
CA THR A 378 -33.22 18.82 -12.59
C THR A 378 -34.29 19.10 -11.53
N ASN A 379 -35.22 18.17 -11.28
CA ASN A 379 -36.35 18.40 -10.35
C ASN A 379 -36.18 17.81 -8.93
N LYS A 380 -34.98 17.37 -8.53
CA LYS A 380 -34.71 16.93 -7.14
C LYS A 380 -33.77 17.85 -6.35
N LEU A 381 -33.51 19.06 -6.86
CA LEU A 381 -32.65 20.05 -6.18
C LEU A 381 -33.44 21.19 -5.49
N PHE A 382 -34.75 21.28 -5.73
CA PHE A 382 -35.64 22.21 -5.02
C PHE A 382 -36.75 21.38 -4.40
N LEU A 383 -36.55 20.95 -3.16
CA LEU A 383 -37.56 20.59 -2.13
C LEU A 383 -36.93 19.60 -1.13
N SER A 384 -36.08 20.14 -0.25
CA SER A 384 -35.95 19.64 1.13
C SER A 384 -35.25 20.75 1.90
N ASP A 385 -36.06 21.61 2.50
CA ASP A 385 -35.63 22.61 3.45
C ASP A 385 -35.00 21.89 4.67
N GLN A 386 -33.94 22.48 5.23
CA GLN A 386 -33.09 21.98 6.32
C GLN A 386 -32.06 20.87 6.03
N ALA A 387 -31.17 21.10 5.06
CA ALA A 387 -29.82 20.54 5.15
C ALA A 387 -29.00 21.38 6.14
N THR A 388 -28.70 20.84 7.32
CA THR A 388 -27.80 21.48 8.27
C THR A 388 -26.45 21.78 7.60
N GLY A 389 -25.90 22.99 7.78
CA GLY A 389 -24.67 23.43 7.07
C GLY A 389 -23.46 22.49 7.27
N LEU A 390 -23.49 21.64 8.30
CA LEU A 390 -22.52 20.58 8.53
C LEU A 390 -22.59 19.45 7.48
N GLN A 391 -23.80 19.01 7.09
CA GLN A 391 -23.98 17.95 6.09
C GLN A 391 -23.59 18.40 4.68
N ILE A 392 -23.88 19.66 4.33
CA ILE A 392 -23.45 20.24 3.06
C ILE A 392 -21.92 20.34 3.00
N LYS A 393 -21.29 20.77 4.10
CA LYS A 393 -19.82 20.89 4.18
C LYS A 393 -19.15 19.52 4.11
N GLU A 394 -19.73 18.50 4.71
CA GLU A 394 -19.20 17.13 4.67
C GLU A 394 -19.40 16.47 3.30
N PHE A 395 -20.55 16.69 2.66
CA PHE A 395 -20.81 16.25 1.28
C PHE A 395 -19.88 16.95 0.27
N ALA A 396 -19.68 18.27 0.41
CA ALA A 396 -18.76 19.03 -0.42
C ALA A 396 -17.31 18.56 -0.22
N ARG A 397 -16.89 18.29 1.03
CA ARG A 397 -15.57 17.76 1.34
C ARG A 397 -15.34 16.38 0.72
N LYS A 398 -16.32 15.47 0.80
CA LYS A 398 -16.22 14.10 0.27
C LYS A 398 -16.18 14.07 -1.27
N ASN A 399 -16.80 15.03 -1.94
CA ASN A 399 -16.88 15.07 -3.41
C ASN A 399 -15.94 16.09 -4.06
N ALA A 400 -15.10 16.80 -3.30
CA ALA A 400 -14.22 17.85 -3.82
C ALA A 400 -13.22 17.31 -4.86
N ALA A 401 -12.60 16.15 -4.61
CA ALA A 401 -11.67 15.53 -5.55
C ALA A 401 -12.38 15.09 -6.85
N ASN A 402 -13.52 14.42 -6.73
CA ASN A 402 -14.32 14.01 -7.89
C ASN A 402 -14.73 15.21 -8.76
N ALA A 403 -15.07 16.35 -8.15
CA ALA A 403 -15.41 17.57 -8.88
C ALA A 403 -14.21 18.13 -9.67
N LEU A 404 -12.98 17.99 -9.15
CA LEU A 404 -11.77 18.38 -9.84
C LEU A 404 -11.48 17.47 -11.04
N SER A 405 -11.65 16.15 -10.91
CA SER A 405 -11.50 15.22 -12.04
C SER A 405 -12.55 15.47 -13.13
N VAL A 406 -13.81 15.76 -12.75
CA VAL A 406 -14.84 16.20 -13.72
C VAL A 406 -14.42 17.50 -14.40
N ALA A 407 -13.89 18.48 -13.66
CA ALA A 407 -13.43 19.73 -14.23
C ALA A 407 -12.27 19.50 -15.23
N ASN A 408 -11.32 18.62 -14.90
CA ASN A 408 -10.24 18.20 -15.81
C ASN A 408 -10.84 17.63 -17.11
N MET A 409 -11.76 16.66 -17.00
CA MET A 409 -12.43 16.07 -18.15
C MET A 409 -13.18 17.12 -19.02
N VAL A 410 -13.85 18.10 -18.39
CA VAL A 410 -14.51 19.20 -19.12
C VAL A 410 -13.50 20.06 -19.86
N MET A 411 -12.33 20.35 -19.27
CA MET A 411 -11.24 21.06 -19.97
C MET A 411 -10.72 20.24 -21.15
N GLY A 412 -10.55 18.92 -20.99
CA GLY A 412 -10.19 18.00 -22.07
C GLY A 412 -11.18 18.02 -23.23
N MET A 413 -12.48 17.90 -22.95
CA MET A 413 -13.54 17.98 -23.96
C MET A 413 -13.57 19.35 -24.67
N ALA A 414 -13.42 20.44 -23.91
CA ALA A 414 -13.34 21.79 -24.48
C ALA A 414 -12.11 21.96 -25.37
N SER A 415 -10.98 21.34 -25.01
CA SER A 415 -9.74 21.33 -25.80
C SER A 415 -9.92 20.56 -27.11
N ILE A 416 -10.59 19.40 -27.07
CA ILE A 416 -10.96 18.63 -28.26
C ILE A 416 -11.78 19.49 -29.21
N LEU A 417 -12.87 20.10 -28.72
CA LEU A 417 -13.73 20.97 -29.53
C LEU A 417 -12.97 22.16 -30.10
N SER A 418 -12.10 22.79 -29.30
CA SER A 418 -11.26 23.90 -29.75
C SER A 418 -10.28 23.49 -30.84
N SER A 419 -9.66 22.30 -30.72
CA SER A 419 -8.74 21.74 -31.72
C SER A 419 -9.44 21.39 -33.03
N LEU A 420 -10.68 20.90 -32.96
CA LEU A 420 -11.49 20.61 -34.14
C LEU A 420 -11.97 21.89 -34.86
N ASN A 421 -12.24 22.95 -34.11
CA ASN A 421 -12.65 24.25 -34.63
C ASN A 421 -11.48 25.13 -35.11
N GLY A 422 -10.23 24.64 -35.07
CA GLY A 422 -9.03 25.39 -35.49
C GLY A 422 -8.50 26.39 -34.45
N HIS A 423 -9.06 26.44 -33.24
CA HIS A 423 -8.61 27.29 -32.14
C HIS A 423 -7.49 26.60 -31.33
N HIS A 424 -6.36 26.32 -31.98
CA HIS A 424 -5.24 25.56 -31.41
C HIS A 424 -4.64 26.20 -30.15
N HIS A 425 -4.58 27.54 -30.10
CA HIS A 425 -4.09 28.25 -28.92
C HIS A 425 -4.96 28.00 -27.68
N ALA A 426 -6.29 28.08 -27.83
CA ALA A 426 -7.22 27.82 -26.72
C ALA A 426 -7.14 26.35 -26.27
N ALA A 427 -7.00 25.42 -27.22
CA ALA A 427 -6.83 24.00 -26.91
C ALA A 427 -5.60 23.72 -26.05
N CYS A 428 -4.44 24.30 -26.39
CA CYS A 428 -3.22 24.11 -25.60
C CYS A 428 -3.37 24.63 -24.16
N TRP A 429 -4.00 25.80 -23.98
CA TRP A 429 -4.26 26.35 -22.65
C TRP A 429 -5.21 25.48 -21.82
N LEU A 430 -6.25 24.92 -22.43
CA LEU A 430 -7.18 24.03 -21.76
C LEU A 430 -6.49 22.74 -21.29
N VAL A 431 -5.53 22.20 -22.06
CA VAL A 431 -4.68 21.07 -21.62
C VAL A 431 -3.80 21.46 -20.43
N LEU A 432 -3.21 22.66 -20.42
CA LEU A 432 -2.40 23.14 -19.29
C LEU A 432 -3.23 23.40 -18.02
N ILE A 433 -4.49 23.81 -18.16
CA ILE A 433 -5.43 23.90 -17.04
C ILE A 433 -5.75 22.48 -16.52
N GLY A 434 -6.03 21.52 -17.41
CA GLY A 434 -6.24 20.12 -17.04
C GLY A 434 -5.06 19.55 -16.25
N TYR A 435 -3.83 19.83 -16.69
CA TYR A 435 -2.59 19.46 -15.97
C TYR A 435 -2.55 19.95 -14.51
N LEU A 436 -3.02 21.17 -14.24
CA LEU A 436 -3.08 21.70 -12.87
C LEU A 436 -4.20 21.06 -12.05
N LEU A 437 -5.33 20.74 -12.67
CA LEU A 437 -6.49 20.14 -12.01
C LEU A 437 -6.21 18.69 -11.58
N ASP A 438 -5.54 17.93 -12.45
CA ASP A 438 -5.07 16.57 -12.19
C ASP A 438 -4.13 16.51 -10.97
N LEU A 439 -3.09 17.35 -10.95
CA LEU A 439 -2.19 17.43 -9.80
C LEU A 439 -2.92 17.83 -8.50
N ALA A 440 -4.06 18.52 -8.60
CA ALA A 440 -4.86 18.94 -7.46
C ALA A 440 -5.81 17.84 -6.95
N ASP A 441 -6.43 17.05 -7.81
CA ASP A 441 -7.46 16.09 -7.39
C ASP A 441 -6.90 14.95 -6.55
N GLY A 442 -5.74 14.39 -6.92
CA GLY A 442 -5.03 13.38 -6.15
C GLY A 442 -4.58 13.93 -4.81
N ALA A 443 -4.12 15.19 -4.78
CA ALA A 443 -3.71 15.85 -3.55
C ALA A 443 -4.87 16.17 -2.60
N VAL A 444 -6.00 16.60 -3.15
CA VAL A 444 -7.22 16.88 -2.39
C VAL A 444 -7.84 15.59 -1.87
N ALA A 445 -7.89 14.52 -2.68
CA ALA A 445 -8.40 13.21 -2.28
C ALA A 445 -7.64 12.66 -1.06
N ARG A 446 -6.29 12.70 -1.10
CA ARG A 446 -5.45 12.21 0.00
C ARG A 446 -5.54 13.09 1.25
N ARG A 447 -5.52 14.42 1.11
CA ARG A 447 -5.64 15.33 2.27
C ARG A 447 -6.99 15.27 2.97
N LEU A 448 -8.06 15.00 2.24
CA LEU A 448 -9.42 14.93 2.79
C LEU A 448 -9.82 13.51 3.22
N ASN A 449 -8.92 12.52 3.12
CA ASN A 449 -9.23 11.09 3.28
C ASN A 449 -10.48 10.69 2.47
N ALA A 450 -10.57 11.21 1.24
CA ALA A 450 -11.71 11.08 0.34
C ALA A 450 -11.37 10.23 -0.90
N CYS A 451 -10.38 9.34 -0.82
CA CYS A 451 -10.07 8.38 -1.87
C CYS A 451 -11.28 7.45 -2.08
N SER A 452 -11.80 7.39 -3.30
CA SER A 452 -12.95 6.55 -3.66
C SER A 452 -12.67 5.81 -4.97
N ALA A 453 -13.22 4.61 -5.14
CA ALA A 453 -13.04 3.84 -6.37
C ALA A 453 -13.72 4.52 -7.57
N LEU A 454 -14.84 5.22 -7.35
CA LEU A 454 -15.43 6.09 -8.36
C LEU A 454 -14.47 7.22 -8.76
N GLY A 455 -13.82 7.86 -7.78
CA GLY A 455 -12.83 8.92 -8.03
C GLY A 455 -11.64 8.42 -8.83
N ALA A 456 -11.08 7.26 -8.49
CA ALA A 456 -9.98 6.66 -9.24
C ALA A 456 -10.37 6.32 -10.70
N LYS A 457 -11.57 5.76 -10.93
CA LYS A 457 -12.06 5.52 -12.30
C LYS A 457 -12.29 6.83 -13.06
N LEU A 458 -12.83 7.83 -12.39
CA LEU A 458 -13.12 9.14 -12.99
C LEU A 458 -11.84 9.88 -13.37
N ASP A 459 -10.80 9.73 -12.56
CA ASP A 459 -9.43 10.19 -12.79
C ASP A 459 -8.86 9.54 -14.07
N ASP A 460 -8.88 8.20 -14.18
CA ASP A 460 -8.44 7.48 -15.38
C ASP A 460 -9.18 7.96 -16.66
N PHE A 461 -10.50 8.21 -16.57
CA PHE A 461 -11.29 8.74 -17.69
C PHE A 461 -10.94 10.19 -18.03
N ALA A 462 -10.71 11.03 -17.01
CA ALA A 462 -10.29 12.42 -17.20
C ALA A 462 -8.90 12.48 -17.85
N ASP A 463 -7.97 11.66 -17.38
CA ASP A 463 -6.62 11.50 -17.92
C ASP A 463 -6.62 11.06 -19.37
N PHE A 464 -7.37 10.01 -19.69
CA PHE A 464 -7.46 9.53 -21.07
C PHE A 464 -8.07 10.60 -22.00
N THR A 465 -9.07 11.33 -21.53
CA THR A 465 -9.75 12.37 -22.32
C THR A 465 -8.85 13.58 -22.55
N THR A 466 -8.25 14.12 -21.49
CA THR A 466 -7.43 15.34 -21.54
C THR A 466 -6.04 15.06 -22.08
N PHE A 467 -5.33 14.09 -21.51
CA PHE A 467 -3.91 13.85 -21.82
C PHE A 467 -3.71 12.82 -22.93
N GLY A 468 -4.70 11.97 -23.21
CA GLY A 468 -4.69 11.09 -24.39
C GLY A 468 -5.26 11.80 -25.61
N ILE A 469 -6.58 11.95 -25.65
CA ILE A 469 -7.30 12.41 -26.84
C ILE A 469 -7.04 13.89 -27.12
N ALA A 470 -7.25 14.78 -26.15
CA ALA A 470 -7.12 16.22 -26.40
C ALA A 470 -5.69 16.62 -26.79
N THR A 471 -4.68 16.10 -26.09
CA THR A 471 -3.27 16.30 -26.45
C THR A 471 -2.94 15.77 -27.85
N SER A 472 -3.41 14.57 -28.21
CA SER A 472 -3.14 14.02 -29.55
C SER A 472 -3.69 14.91 -30.68
N LEU A 473 -4.84 15.55 -30.46
CA LEU A 473 -5.45 16.44 -31.46
C LEU A 473 -4.66 17.74 -31.67
N LEU A 474 -3.73 18.09 -30.78
CA LEU A 474 -2.76 19.16 -31.02
C LEU A 474 -1.75 18.81 -32.12
N LEU A 475 -1.55 17.51 -32.40
CA LEU A 475 -0.66 17.00 -33.45
C LEU A 475 -1.39 16.74 -34.78
N ARG A 476 -2.72 16.89 -34.82
CA ARG A 476 -3.52 16.48 -35.97
C ARG A 476 -3.38 17.46 -37.14
N THR A 477 -3.02 16.92 -38.30
CA THR A 477 -3.03 17.64 -39.59
C THR A 477 -3.75 16.81 -40.67
N SER A 478 -3.78 17.31 -41.90
CA SER A 478 -4.25 16.56 -43.06
C SER A 478 -3.31 15.43 -43.49
N ASP A 479 -2.08 15.40 -42.99
CA ASP A 479 -1.07 14.41 -43.37
C ASP A 479 -1.36 13.05 -42.72
N LEU A 480 -1.22 11.96 -43.49
CA LEU A 480 -1.43 10.61 -42.98
C LEU A 480 -0.49 10.26 -41.82
N LEU A 481 0.78 10.66 -41.91
CA LEU A 481 1.79 10.37 -40.89
C LEU A 481 1.44 11.02 -39.54
N ASP A 482 0.89 12.23 -39.55
CA ASP A 482 0.47 12.92 -38.33
C ASP A 482 -0.74 12.25 -37.70
N ASN A 483 -1.69 11.78 -38.51
CA ASN A 483 -2.84 11.02 -38.01
C ASN A 483 -2.42 9.67 -37.41
N ILE A 484 -1.46 8.96 -38.02
CA ILE A 484 -0.88 7.74 -37.43
C ILE A 484 -0.19 8.07 -36.11
N LEU A 485 0.60 9.14 -36.07
CA LEU A 485 1.27 9.58 -34.84
C LEU A 485 0.28 9.93 -33.73
N CYS A 486 -0.86 10.57 -34.05
CA CYS A 486 -1.95 10.83 -33.11
C CYS A 486 -2.48 9.50 -32.52
N MET A 487 -2.77 8.51 -33.38
CA MET A 487 -3.24 7.20 -32.93
C MET A 487 -2.21 6.49 -32.05
N CYS A 488 -0.93 6.52 -32.42
CA CYS A 488 0.14 5.97 -31.61
C CYS A 488 0.24 6.66 -30.24
N TYR A 489 0.08 7.99 -30.20
CA TYR A 489 0.10 8.74 -28.95
C TYR A 489 -1.08 8.35 -28.05
N VAL A 490 -2.31 8.32 -28.56
CA VAL A 490 -3.50 7.88 -27.79
C VAL A 490 -3.32 6.45 -27.29
N PHE A 491 -2.84 5.55 -28.15
CA PHE A 491 -2.60 4.16 -27.76
C PHE A 491 -1.52 4.05 -26.68
N SER A 492 -0.46 4.85 -26.75
CA SER A 492 0.57 4.87 -25.70
C SER A 492 0.03 5.33 -24.34
N VAL A 493 -0.87 6.31 -24.32
CA VAL A 493 -1.55 6.77 -23.09
C VAL A 493 -2.49 5.69 -22.57
N PHE A 494 -3.26 5.02 -23.44
CA PHE A 494 -4.11 3.89 -23.06
C PHE A 494 -3.30 2.77 -22.41
N VAL A 495 -2.23 2.32 -23.08
CA VAL A 495 -1.34 1.27 -22.57
C VAL A 495 -0.75 1.67 -21.22
N ARG A 496 -0.32 2.94 -21.07
CA ARG A 496 0.19 3.44 -19.81
C ARG A 496 -0.86 3.35 -18.68
N LEU A 497 -2.07 3.87 -18.90
CA LEU A 497 -3.12 3.87 -17.89
C LEU A 497 -3.52 2.44 -17.48
N CYS A 498 -3.59 1.50 -18.43
CA CYS A 498 -4.00 0.12 -18.15
C CYS A 498 -2.90 -0.76 -17.53
N PHE A 499 -1.65 -0.64 -17.97
CA PHE A 499 -0.59 -1.61 -17.64
C PHE A 499 0.52 -1.05 -16.76
N PHE A 500 0.68 0.28 -16.69
CA PHE A 500 1.76 0.93 -15.96
C PHE A 500 1.32 1.54 -14.62
N SER A 501 0.14 1.16 -14.12
CA SER A 501 -0.26 1.37 -12.73
C SER A 501 0.58 0.45 -11.85
N SER A 502 1.76 0.92 -11.43
CA SER A 502 2.68 0.11 -10.64
C SER A 502 2.00 -0.33 -9.34
N GLY A 503 1.94 -1.64 -9.10
CA GLY A 503 1.63 -2.23 -7.78
C GLY A 503 2.66 -1.92 -6.69
N ILE A 504 3.47 -0.87 -6.85
CA ILE A 504 4.48 -0.38 -5.90
C ILE A 504 3.98 0.98 -5.36
N PRO A 505 3.76 1.15 -4.05
CA PRO A 505 3.02 2.28 -3.47
C PRO A 505 3.67 3.69 -3.62
N PHE A 506 4.80 3.84 -4.31
CA PHE A 506 5.57 5.10 -4.39
C PHE A 506 6.17 5.46 -5.76
N MET A 507 6.04 4.63 -6.80
CA MET A 507 6.65 4.88 -8.12
C MET A 507 5.74 4.48 -9.28
N TYR A 508 5.65 5.32 -10.30
CA TYR A 508 5.11 4.97 -11.62
C TYR A 508 6.17 4.23 -12.46
N ARG A 509 5.71 3.31 -13.31
CA ARG A 509 6.50 2.76 -14.41
C ARG A 509 6.22 3.61 -15.64
N GLY A 510 7.24 4.11 -16.33
CA GLY A 510 7.11 5.06 -17.44
C GLY A 510 6.67 6.47 -17.00
N LEU A 511 6.79 7.44 -17.90
CA LEU A 511 6.49 8.86 -17.65
C LEU A 511 4.97 9.16 -17.54
N PRO A 512 4.48 9.84 -16.49
CA PRO A 512 3.10 10.33 -16.41
C PRO A 512 2.64 11.14 -17.62
N CYS A 513 1.45 10.81 -18.11
CA CYS A 513 0.82 11.41 -19.30
C CYS A 513 0.65 12.93 -19.16
N ILE A 514 0.47 13.40 -17.91
CA ILE A 514 0.35 14.83 -17.58
C ILE A 514 1.58 15.63 -18.02
N TYR A 515 2.80 15.12 -17.77
CA TYR A 515 4.04 15.81 -18.11
C TYR A 515 4.31 15.78 -19.61
N SER A 516 4.01 14.65 -20.25
CA SER A 516 4.05 14.54 -21.71
C SER A 516 3.16 15.59 -22.36
N SER A 517 1.92 15.68 -21.90
CA SER A 517 0.93 16.63 -22.43
C SER A 517 1.30 18.08 -22.19
N ALA A 518 1.82 18.40 -21.00
CA ALA A 518 2.30 19.75 -20.70
C ALA A 518 3.46 20.17 -21.61
N ILE A 519 4.40 19.27 -21.92
CA ILE A 519 5.50 19.54 -22.85
C ILE A 519 4.98 19.76 -24.26
N LEU A 520 4.09 18.90 -24.75
CA LEU A 520 3.48 19.02 -26.08
C LEU A 520 2.67 20.32 -26.24
N ALA A 521 1.80 20.64 -25.27
CA ALA A 521 1.01 21.87 -25.29
C ALA A 521 1.90 23.13 -25.25
N SER A 522 2.92 23.14 -24.39
CA SER A 522 3.84 24.28 -24.26
C SER A 522 4.74 24.43 -25.49
N ALA A 523 5.22 23.33 -26.07
CA ALA A 523 6.00 23.34 -27.30
C ALA A 523 5.16 23.81 -28.50
N SER A 524 3.88 23.42 -28.56
CA SER A 524 2.95 23.86 -29.60
C SER A 524 2.74 25.37 -29.54
N LEU A 525 2.49 25.91 -28.34
CA LEU A 525 2.33 27.35 -28.12
C LEU A 525 3.61 28.14 -28.44
N LEU A 526 4.79 27.64 -28.04
CA LEU A 526 6.05 28.36 -28.23
C LEU A 526 6.55 28.32 -29.69
N SER A 527 6.37 27.18 -30.36
CA SER A 527 6.79 27.00 -31.76
C SER A 527 5.83 27.58 -32.79
N GLY A 528 4.67 28.09 -32.35
CA GLY A 528 3.59 28.52 -33.24
C GLY A 528 3.00 27.38 -34.06
N GLY A 529 3.06 26.14 -33.56
CA GLY A 529 2.59 24.95 -34.28
C GLY A 529 3.59 24.39 -35.31
N ASN A 530 4.90 24.49 -35.06
CA ASN A 530 5.89 23.87 -35.95
C ASN A 530 5.79 22.33 -35.86
N MET A 531 5.14 21.73 -36.85
CA MET A 531 4.84 20.30 -36.88
C MET A 531 6.10 19.42 -36.86
N ALA A 532 7.22 19.86 -37.44
CA ALA A 532 8.46 19.08 -37.41
C ALA A 532 9.00 18.94 -35.98
N MET A 533 9.00 20.02 -35.21
CA MET A 533 9.38 20.02 -33.80
C MET A 533 8.41 19.18 -32.96
N LEU A 534 7.10 19.35 -33.19
CA LEU A 534 6.06 18.61 -32.49
C LEU A 534 6.13 17.10 -32.73
N ARG A 535 6.43 16.66 -33.97
CA ARG A 535 6.64 15.24 -34.30
C ARG A 535 7.78 14.63 -33.49
N VAL A 536 8.94 15.31 -33.43
CA VAL A 536 10.10 14.83 -32.67
C VAL A 536 9.79 14.73 -31.18
N ILE A 537 9.13 15.75 -30.63
CA ILE A 537 8.74 15.76 -29.21
C ILE A 537 7.72 14.65 -28.93
N ALA A 538 6.70 14.48 -29.78
CA ALA A 538 5.69 13.44 -29.61
C ALA A 538 6.30 12.04 -29.59
N VAL A 539 7.20 11.73 -30.54
CA VAL A 539 7.91 10.44 -30.57
C VAL A 539 8.73 10.24 -29.31
N ALA A 540 9.49 11.25 -28.88
CA ALA A 540 10.28 11.16 -27.64
C ALA A 540 9.38 10.91 -26.41
N MET A 541 8.23 11.60 -26.33
CA MET A 541 7.30 11.42 -25.22
C MET A 541 6.63 10.04 -25.21
N ILE A 542 6.26 9.49 -26.37
CA ILE A 542 5.74 8.12 -26.48
C ILE A 542 6.77 7.12 -25.93
N LEU A 543 8.04 7.27 -26.29
CA LEU A 543 9.12 6.41 -25.79
C LEU A 543 9.28 6.52 -24.28
N PHE A 544 9.21 7.73 -23.70
CA PHE A 544 9.27 7.90 -22.25
C PHE A 544 8.06 7.31 -21.52
N MET A 545 6.86 7.43 -22.09
CA MET A 545 5.64 6.86 -21.48
C MET A 545 5.64 5.33 -21.45
N ILE A 546 6.16 4.68 -22.50
CA ILE A 546 6.24 3.20 -22.61
C ILE A 546 7.53 2.64 -21.96
N SER A 547 8.48 3.50 -21.59
CA SER A 547 9.73 3.06 -20.98
C SER A 547 9.52 2.32 -19.65
N GLN A 548 10.40 1.37 -19.34
CA GLN A 548 10.38 0.66 -18.06
C GLN A 548 11.04 1.45 -16.92
N ASN A 549 11.37 2.73 -17.14
CA ASN A 549 12.00 3.57 -16.11
C ASN A 549 11.00 3.89 -15.00
N PHE A 550 11.50 4.03 -13.77
CA PHE A 550 10.68 4.38 -12.62
C PHE A 550 10.66 5.90 -12.40
N TYR A 551 9.47 6.46 -12.24
CA TYR A 551 9.23 7.86 -11.89
C TYR A 551 8.56 7.94 -10.52
N PRO A 552 8.98 8.82 -9.59
CA PRO A 552 8.36 8.93 -8.28
C PRO A 552 6.91 9.43 -8.39
N HIS A 553 6.05 9.01 -7.47
CA HIS A 553 4.66 9.47 -7.47
C HIS A 553 4.55 10.98 -7.18
N ASP A 554 3.69 11.69 -7.92
CA ASP A 554 3.64 13.15 -7.97
C ASP A 554 2.91 13.77 -6.79
N ARG A 555 3.60 13.83 -5.64
CA ARG A 555 3.09 14.46 -4.41
C ARG A 555 3.44 15.95 -4.34
N VAL A 556 3.30 16.70 -5.45
CA VAL A 556 3.72 18.12 -5.57
C VAL A 556 3.10 18.99 -4.47
N LEU A 557 1.79 18.85 -4.27
CA LEU A 557 1.04 19.62 -3.27
C LEU A 557 1.17 19.09 -1.84
N GLU A 558 1.69 17.88 -1.63
CA GLU A 558 1.82 17.25 -0.31
C GLU A 558 3.25 17.25 0.24
N SER A 559 4.23 17.48 -0.62
CA SER A 559 5.65 17.43 -0.30
C SER A 559 6.18 18.80 0.21
N GLN A 560 7.47 19.07 0.01
CA GLN A 560 8.20 20.21 0.53
C GLN A 560 7.62 21.56 0.05
N ALA A 561 7.82 22.63 0.84
CA ALA A 561 7.21 23.94 0.60
C ALA A 561 7.53 24.50 -0.81
N TRP A 562 8.74 24.28 -1.33
CA TRP A 562 9.13 24.76 -2.66
C TRP A 562 8.33 24.10 -3.79
N LYS A 563 7.90 22.82 -3.67
CA LYS A 563 7.05 22.15 -4.67
C LYS A 563 5.65 22.77 -4.73
N LYS A 564 5.12 23.21 -3.58
CA LYS A 564 3.85 23.98 -3.50
C LYS A 564 4.01 25.36 -4.16
N VAL A 565 5.18 25.99 -4.00
CA VAL A 565 5.51 27.25 -4.69
C VAL A 565 5.57 27.03 -6.21
N VAL A 566 6.11 25.90 -6.69
CA VAL A 566 6.09 25.56 -8.12
C VAL A 566 4.64 25.41 -8.62
N TYR A 567 3.79 24.68 -7.91
CA TYR A 567 2.38 24.57 -8.30
C TYR A 567 1.67 25.93 -8.32
N ALA A 568 1.83 26.74 -7.26
CA ALA A 568 1.24 28.08 -7.18
C ALA A 568 1.76 29.00 -8.30
N GLY A 569 3.05 28.89 -8.62
CA GLY A 569 3.66 29.54 -9.78
C GLY A 569 2.97 29.15 -11.07
N GLY A 570 2.76 27.85 -11.32
CA GLY A 570 2.02 27.36 -12.49
C GLY A 570 0.62 27.98 -12.63
N VAL A 571 -0.15 28.01 -11.54
CA VAL A 571 -1.48 28.66 -11.50
C VAL A 571 -1.37 30.13 -11.91
N VAL A 572 -0.42 30.88 -11.33
CA VAL A 572 -0.21 32.29 -11.69
C VAL A 572 0.21 32.44 -13.16
N MET A 573 1.06 31.55 -13.68
CA MET A 573 1.50 31.60 -15.07
C MET A 573 0.35 31.36 -16.06
N VAL A 574 -0.60 30.47 -15.74
CA VAL A 574 -1.77 30.22 -16.61
C VAL A 574 -2.73 31.40 -16.65
N PHE A 575 -3.02 32.02 -15.50
CA PHE A 575 -4.07 33.03 -15.41
C PHE A 575 -3.57 34.47 -15.53
N CYS A 576 -2.29 34.75 -15.26
CA CYS A 576 -1.78 36.11 -15.11
C CYS A 576 -0.58 36.45 -15.99
N SER A 577 0.06 35.48 -16.64
CA SER A 577 1.24 35.73 -17.48
C SER A 577 0.89 35.83 -18.97
N SER A 578 1.72 36.58 -19.71
CA SER A 578 1.82 36.46 -21.16
C SER A 578 2.16 35.02 -21.57
N PHE A 579 1.81 34.66 -22.81
CA PHE A 579 1.92 33.26 -23.27
C PHE A 579 3.35 32.71 -23.23
N SER A 580 4.35 33.49 -23.63
CA SER A 580 5.72 32.98 -23.78
C SER A 580 6.38 32.58 -22.45
N PRO A 581 6.36 33.42 -21.38
CA PRO A 581 6.90 33.02 -20.08
C PRO A 581 6.18 31.80 -19.48
N ALA A 582 4.86 31.69 -19.68
CA ALA A 582 4.10 30.56 -19.17
C ALA A 582 4.51 29.24 -19.84
N CYS A 583 4.70 29.23 -21.17
CA CYS A 583 5.15 28.04 -21.88
C CYS A 583 6.53 27.59 -21.41
N VAL A 584 7.47 28.53 -21.23
CA VAL A 584 8.81 28.23 -20.71
C VAL A 584 8.74 27.66 -19.30
N TYR A 585 7.86 28.20 -18.45
CA TYR A 585 7.66 27.69 -17.09
C TYR A 585 7.23 26.22 -17.07
N TYR A 586 6.19 25.87 -17.84
CA TYR A 586 5.70 24.49 -17.92
C TYR A 586 6.71 23.53 -18.57
N LEU A 587 7.48 24.00 -19.57
CA LEU A 587 8.57 23.20 -20.14
C LEU A 587 9.68 22.92 -19.12
N LEU A 588 10.09 23.93 -18.35
CA LEU A 588 11.11 23.75 -17.32
C LEU A 588 10.61 22.87 -16.17
N TRP A 589 9.36 23.05 -15.75
CA TRP A 589 8.75 22.21 -14.71
C TRP A 589 8.69 20.74 -15.18
N SER A 590 8.01 20.46 -16.28
CA SER A 590 7.88 19.08 -16.79
C SER A 590 9.22 18.48 -17.23
N GLY A 591 10.12 19.29 -17.81
CA GLY A 591 11.46 18.85 -18.17
C GLY A 591 12.32 18.50 -16.95
N SER A 592 12.22 19.28 -15.86
CA SER A 592 12.92 18.96 -14.60
C SER A 592 12.43 17.65 -14.00
N TYR A 593 11.15 17.32 -14.18
CA TYR A 593 10.59 16.04 -13.74
C TYR A 593 11.17 14.86 -14.51
N ILE A 594 11.30 15.00 -15.84
CA ILE A 594 11.86 13.94 -16.70
C ILE A 594 13.36 13.74 -16.44
N LEU A 595 14.13 14.82 -16.31
CA LEU A 595 15.59 14.76 -16.22
C LEU A 595 16.10 14.47 -14.81
N PHE A 596 15.38 14.93 -13.79
CA PHE A 596 15.79 14.85 -12.38
C PHE A 596 14.67 14.26 -11.50
N PRO A 597 14.11 13.08 -11.83
CA PRO A 597 12.95 12.53 -11.13
C PRO A 597 13.27 12.27 -9.66
N THR A 598 14.39 11.61 -9.35
CA THR A 598 14.73 11.21 -7.98
C THR A 598 15.37 12.32 -7.15
N SER A 599 16.15 13.22 -7.76
CA SER A 599 16.88 14.26 -7.03
C SER A 599 16.01 15.47 -6.67
N LEU A 600 15.08 15.87 -7.55
CA LEU A 600 14.18 17.00 -7.30
C LEU A 600 12.78 16.54 -6.87
N TRP A 601 12.24 15.49 -7.49
CA TRP A 601 10.82 15.18 -7.37
C TRP A 601 10.49 14.03 -6.42
N SER A 602 11.47 13.25 -5.98
CA SER A 602 11.31 12.23 -4.92
C SER A 602 10.78 12.82 -3.61
N SER A 603 10.06 11.99 -2.85
CA SER A 603 9.52 12.31 -1.52
C SER A 603 10.54 12.20 -0.38
N LYS A 604 11.82 11.90 -0.68
CA LYS A 604 12.87 11.84 0.34
C LYS A 604 13.05 13.20 1.01
N VAL A 605 12.73 13.24 2.30
CA VAL A 605 13.49 14.01 3.31
C VAL A 605 14.56 13.07 3.82
#